data_AF-A0A386C9J1-F1
#
_entry.id   AF-A0A386C9J1-F1
#
_cell.length_a   1.000
_cell.length_b   1.000
_cell.length_c   1.000
_cell.angle_alpha   90.00
_cell.angle_beta   90.00
_cell.angle_gamma   90.00
#
_symmetry.space_group_name_H-M   'P 1'
#
loop_
_entity.id
_entity.type
_entity.pdbx_description
1 polymer ?
#
loop_
_entity_poly.entity_id
_entity_poly.type
_entity_poly.pdbx_seq_one_letter_code
_entity_poly.pdbx_strand_id
1 'polypeptide(L)'
;VVKSGANRVALLDIDGQKLSYAKVDAKNYDMASGLTPLNVQVTPDGKLGIVNNIGGGQDGQVDTVGVIDLEASPPRVVDQVVVGDGPEGLAINPPAAMPPR
;
A
#
# COMPACT_ATOMS: atom_id res chain seq x y z
N VAL A 1 -2.49 -0.69 -6.26
CA VAL A 1 -2.16 0.51 -7.07
C VAL A 1 -2.64 1.75 -6.35
N VAL A 2 -1.80 2.77 -6.23
CA VAL A 2 -2.14 4.01 -5.53
C VAL A 2 -3.07 4.88 -6.39
N LYS A 3 -4.10 5.46 -5.76
CA LYS A 3 -5.05 6.42 -6.34
C LYS A 3 -5.02 7.70 -5.50
N SER A 4 -3.97 8.51 -5.72
CA SER A 4 -3.66 9.67 -4.88
C SER A 4 -4.84 10.63 -4.70
N GLY A 5 -5.45 11.09 -5.81
CA GLY A 5 -6.59 12.02 -5.76
C GLY A 5 -7.88 11.46 -5.12
N ALA A 6 -7.93 10.16 -4.81
CA ALA A 6 -9.05 9.54 -4.11
C ALA A 6 -8.71 9.16 -2.65
N ASN A 7 -7.46 9.37 -2.20
CA ASN A 7 -6.97 8.91 -0.89
C ASN A 7 -7.10 7.38 -0.70
N ARG A 8 -6.86 6.61 -1.78
CA ARG A 8 -7.05 5.16 -1.77
C ARG A 8 -5.91 4.37 -2.40
N VAL A 9 -5.86 3.09 -2.06
CA VAL A 9 -5.12 2.05 -2.76
C VAL A 9 -6.10 1.03 -3.33
N ALA A 10 -6.07 0.86 -4.65
CA ALA A 10 -6.86 -0.15 -5.35
C ALA A 10 -6.20 -1.53 -5.29
N LEU A 11 -7.01 -2.56 -5.09
CA LEU A 11 -6.61 -3.95 -5.26
C LEU A 11 -6.91 -4.39 -6.70
N LEU A 12 -5.92 -5.00 -7.35
CA LEU A 12 -6.05 -5.50 -8.70
C LEU A 12 -5.83 -7.02 -8.70
N ASP A 13 -6.68 -7.72 -9.43
CA ASP A 13 -6.50 -9.13 -9.75
C ASP A 13 -5.66 -9.25 -11.03
N ILE A 14 -4.69 -10.15 -11.00
CA ILE A 14 -3.81 -10.45 -12.14
C ILE A 14 -3.98 -11.92 -12.48
N ASP A 15 -4.42 -12.19 -13.72
CA ASP A 15 -4.52 -13.53 -14.29
C ASP A 15 -3.69 -13.56 -15.58
N GLY A 16 -2.45 -14.06 -15.46
CA GLY A 16 -1.47 -13.99 -16.53
C GLY A 16 -1.16 -12.55 -16.93
N GLN A 17 -1.57 -12.17 -18.16
CA GLN A 17 -1.41 -10.81 -18.69
C GLN A 17 -2.67 -9.95 -18.53
N LYS A 18 -3.75 -10.50 -17.96
CA LYS A 18 -5.00 -9.78 -17.77
C LYS A 18 -5.01 -9.13 -16.38
N LEU A 19 -5.30 -7.84 -16.38
CA LEU A 19 -5.47 -7.02 -15.19
C LEU A 19 -6.94 -6.65 -15.02
N SER A 20 -7.49 -6.83 -13.83
CA SER A 20 -8.83 -6.36 -13.47
C SER A 20 -8.85 -5.77 -12.07
N TYR A 21 -9.86 -4.96 -11.75
CA TYR A 21 -10.10 -4.57 -10.36
C TYR A 21 -10.61 -5.77 -9.57
N ALA A 22 -10.02 -6.00 -8.40
CA ALA A 22 -10.58 -6.93 -7.44
C ALA A 22 -11.97 -6.45 -7.03
N LYS A 23 -12.89 -7.39 -6.81
CA LYS A 23 -14.27 -7.08 -6.45
C LYS A 23 -14.63 -7.60 -5.07
N VAL A 24 -15.25 -6.74 -4.29
CA VAL A 24 -15.91 -7.10 -3.03
C VAL A 24 -17.36 -6.66 -3.18
N ASP A 25 -18.30 -7.57 -2.90
CA ASP A 25 -19.75 -7.35 -3.06
C ASP A 25 -20.11 -6.78 -4.44
N ALA A 26 -19.53 -7.39 -5.50
CA ALA A 26 -19.69 -7.02 -6.91
C ALA A 26 -19.19 -5.61 -7.31
N LYS A 27 -18.51 -4.88 -6.41
CA LYS A 27 -17.95 -3.54 -6.66
C LYS A 27 -16.42 -3.58 -6.68
N ASN A 28 -15.80 -2.69 -7.46
CA ASN A 28 -14.35 -2.50 -7.42
C ASN A 28 -13.90 -2.17 -6.00
N TYR A 29 -12.85 -2.84 -5.55
CA TYR A 29 -12.38 -2.72 -4.18
C TYR A 29 -11.18 -1.79 -4.08
N ASP A 30 -11.39 -0.69 -3.35
CA ASP A 30 -10.37 0.29 -3.01
C ASP A 30 -10.30 0.45 -1.48
N MET A 31 -9.10 0.35 -0.92
CA MET A 31 -8.83 0.55 0.50
C MET A 31 -8.57 2.03 0.78
N ALA A 32 -9.13 2.59 1.85
CA ALA A 32 -8.71 3.89 2.35
C ALA A 32 -7.31 3.74 2.98
N SER A 33 -6.30 4.41 2.44
CA SER A 33 -4.90 4.24 2.85
C SER A 33 -4.35 5.33 3.76
N GLY A 34 -4.96 6.51 3.68
CA GLY A 34 -4.47 7.76 4.26
C GLY A 34 -4.54 8.89 3.22
N LEU A 35 -4.10 10.08 3.59
CA LEU A 35 -4.20 11.28 2.76
C LEU A 35 -3.09 11.35 1.72
N THR A 36 -3.46 11.59 0.46
CA THR A 36 -2.53 11.78 -0.66
C THR A 36 -1.47 10.67 -0.73
N PRO A 37 -1.86 9.39 -0.87
CA PRO A 37 -0.89 8.31 -1.00
C PRO A 37 -0.05 8.51 -2.27
N LEU A 38 1.24 8.15 -2.23
CA LEU A 38 2.13 8.21 -3.40
C LEU A 38 2.62 6.84 -3.87
N ASN A 39 3.19 6.02 -2.99
CA ASN A 39 3.75 4.71 -3.35
C ASN A 39 3.18 3.59 -2.49
N VAL A 40 3.29 2.36 -2.98
CA VAL A 40 3.00 1.14 -2.24
C VAL A 40 4.08 0.10 -2.50
N GLN A 41 4.54 -0.58 -1.45
CA GLN A 41 5.47 -1.69 -1.52
C GLN A 41 4.86 -2.91 -0.82
N VAL A 42 5.25 -4.11 -1.22
CA VAL A 42 4.79 -5.37 -0.62
C VAL A 42 5.98 -6.07 0.01
N THR A 43 5.79 -6.65 1.19
CA THR A 43 6.84 -7.42 1.85
C THR A 43 7.22 -8.66 1.02
N PRO A 44 8.47 -9.14 1.07
CA PRO A 44 8.90 -10.29 0.26
C PRO A 44 8.10 -11.58 0.48
N ASP A 45 7.52 -11.76 1.66
CA ASP A 45 6.64 -12.87 1.99
C ASP A 45 5.18 -12.70 1.51
N GLY A 46 4.86 -11.53 0.93
CA GLY A 46 3.55 -11.21 0.37
C GLY A 46 2.46 -10.90 1.39
N LYS A 47 2.80 -10.80 2.68
CA LYS A 47 1.80 -10.69 3.77
C LYS A 47 1.35 -9.28 4.07
N LEU A 48 2.24 -8.30 3.89
CA LEU A 48 1.95 -6.90 4.19
C LEU A 48 2.19 -6.02 2.98
N GLY A 49 1.31 -5.04 2.80
CA GLY A 49 1.52 -3.88 1.95
C GLY A 49 1.83 -2.66 2.80
N ILE A 50 2.76 -1.82 2.35
CA ILE A 50 3.15 -0.57 3.01
C ILE A 50 2.88 0.57 2.04
N VAL A 51 2.12 1.58 2.46
CA VAL A 51 1.76 2.75 1.64
C VAL A 51 2.17 4.03 2.36
N ASN A 52 2.88 4.92 1.69
CA ASN A 52 3.22 6.23 2.23
C ASN A 52 2.17 7.25 1.84
N ASN A 53 1.79 8.09 2.81
CA ASN A 53 0.80 9.14 2.68
C ASN A 53 1.50 10.47 2.94
N ILE A 54 1.44 11.42 2.00
CA ILE A 54 2.11 12.73 2.13
C ILE A 54 1.19 13.83 2.65
N GLY A 55 -0.02 13.51 3.10
CA GLY A 55 -0.90 14.50 3.72
C GLY A 55 -1.13 15.73 2.83
N GLY A 56 -0.74 16.89 3.35
CA GLY A 56 -0.80 18.19 2.68
C GLY A 56 0.39 18.50 1.75
N GLY A 57 1.32 17.56 1.56
CA GLY A 57 2.63 17.79 0.97
C GLY A 57 3.66 18.18 2.03
N GLN A 58 4.76 18.82 1.61
CA GLN A 58 5.80 19.31 2.52
C GLN A 58 5.32 20.57 3.27
N ASP A 59 4.42 20.41 4.22
CA ASP A 59 3.78 21.50 4.96
C ASP A 59 4.33 21.69 6.39
N GLY A 60 5.32 20.89 6.77
CA GLY A 60 5.95 20.90 8.09
C GLY A 60 5.19 20.10 9.16
N GLN A 61 4.11 19.39 8.79
CA GLN A 61 3.38 18.52 9.71
C GLN A 61 3.85 17.07 9.62
N VAL A 62 3.50 16.27 10.63
CA VAL A 62 3.76 14.83 10.60
C VAL A 62 2.78 14.13 9.68
N ASP A 63 3.27 13.10 9.01
CA ASP A 63 2.53 12.29 8.05
C ASP A 63 2.43 10.83 8.50
N THR A 64 1.90 9.96 7.63
CA THR A 64 1.68 8.55 7.96
C THR A 64 2.19 7.60 6.90
N VAL A 65 2.49 6.39 7.36
CA VAL A 65 2.62 5.20 6.52
C VAL A 65 1.52 4.22 6.95
N GLY A 66 0.68 3.81 6.00
CA GLY A 66 -0.35 2.81 6.23
C GLY A 66 0.19 1.38 6.09
N VAL A 67 -0.26 0.49 6.97
CA VAL A 67 0.00 -0.95 6.91
C VAL A 67 -1.24 -1.67 6.42
N ILE A 68 -1.10 -2.42 5.33
CA ILE A 68 -2.13 -3.25 4.71
C ILE A 68 -1.86 -4.71 5.08
N ASP A 69 -2.83 -5.36 5.70
CA ASP A 69 -2.85 -6.81 5.85
C ASP A 69 -3.36 -7.41 4.53
N LEU A 70 -2.52 -8.19 3.84
CA LEU A 70 -2.85 -8.85 2.58
C LEU A 70 -3.39 -10.27 2.78
N GLU A 71 -3.27 -10.85 3.98
CA GLU A 71 -3.82 -12.17 4.34
C GLU A 71 -5.29 -12.06 4.81
N ALA A 72 -5.69 -10.86 5.21
CA ALA A 72 -7.07 -10.46 5.44
C ALA A 72 -8.01 -10.76 4.24
N SER A 73 -9.26 -11.12 4.52
CA SER A 73 -10.30 -11.34 3.50
C SER A 73 -11.52 -10.43 3.73
N PRO A 74 -11.67 -9.32 2.96
CA PRO A 74 -10.73 -8.81 1.95
C PRO A 74 -9.48 -8.16 2.58
N PRO A 75 -8.36 -8.04 1.83
CA PRO A 75 -7.19 -7.28 2.24
C PRO A 75 -7.58 -5.88 2.67
N ARG A 76 -6.97 -5.35 3.74
CA ARG A 76 -7.39 -4.05 4.29
C ARG A 76 -6.27 -3.37 5.05
N VAL A 77 -6.34 -2.05 5.13
CA VAL A 77 -5.47 -1.27 6.01
C VAL A 77 -5.82 -1.59 7.45
N VAL A 78 -4.81 -1.97 8.23
CA VAL A 78 -4.94 -2.39 9.63
C VAL A 78 -4.23 -1.45 10.60
N ASP A 79 -3.32 -0.61 10.12
CA ASP A 79 -2.61 0.36 10.96
C ASP A 79 -2.17 1.61 10.19
N GLN A 80 -1.86 2.67 10.95
CA GLN A 80 -1.27 3.92 10.51
C GLN A 80 -0.10 4.27 11.43
N VAL A 81 1.10 4.27 10.88
CA VAL A 81 2.33 4.62 11.60
C VAL A 81 2.69 6.06 11.30
N VAL A 82 2.83 6.88 12.34
CA VAL A 82 3.26 8.28 12.19
C VAL A 82 4.73 8.35 11.79
N VAL A 83 5.03 9.21 10.82
CA VAL A 83 6.38 9.49 10.32
C VAL A 83 6.59 11.01 10.18
N GLY A 84 7.79 11.42 9.78
CA GLY A 84 8.08 12.82 9.46
C GLY A 84 7.35 13.29 8.19
N ASP A 85 7.45 14.58 7.92
CA ASP A 85 6.82 15.29 6.80
C ASP A 85 7.24 14.72 5.42
N GLY A 86 6.27 14.57 4.53
CA GLY A 86 6.47 14.26 3.11
C GLY A 86 7.21 12.95 2.83
N PRO A 87 6.80 11.78 3.39
CA PRO A 87 7.43 10.52 3.05
C PRO A 87 7.11 10.19 1.59
N GLU A 88 8.10 10.22 0.70
CA GLU A 88 7.89 9.92 -0.73
C GLU A 88 8.38 8.53 -1.12
N GLY A 89 9.59 8.17 -0.70
CA GLY A 89 10.24 6.91 -1.05
C GLY A 89 9.99 5.79 -0.04
N LEU A 90 9.68 4.60 -0.55
CA LEU A 90 9.59 3.37 0.26
C LEU A 90 10.54 2.31 -0.30
N ALA A 91 11.24 1.63 0.61
CA ALA A 91 12.02 0.44 0.31
C ALA A 91 11.76 -0.62 1.38
N ILE A 92 11.62 -1.87 0.96
CA ILE A 92 11.53 -3.02 1.87
C ILE A 92 12.81 -3.84 1.74
N ASN A 93 13.35 -4.28 2.87
CA ASN A 93 14.52 -5.14 2.88
C ASN A 93 14.23 -6.44 2.09
N PRO A 94 15.09 -6.86 1.15
CA PRO A 94 14.94 -8.16 0.49
C PRO A 94 14.94 -9.31 1.51
N PRO A 95 14.39 -10.49 1.14
CA PRO A 95 14.57 -11.66 1.96
C PRO A 95 16.06 -11.96 2.09
N ALA A 96 16.47 -12.54 3.21
CA ALA A 96 17.86 -12.97 3.39
C ALA A 96 18.29 -13.82 2.18
N ALA A 97 19.50 -13.58 1.66
CA ALA A 97 19.98 -14.25 0.46
C ALA A 97 19.78 -15.76 0.58
N MET A 98 19.09 -16.35 -0.40
CA MET A 98 18.99 -17.80 -0.54
C MET A 98 20.43 -18.34 -0.66
N PRO A 99 20.86 -19.32 0.17
CA PRO A 99 22.21 -19.86 0.05
C PRO A 99 22.42 -20.45 -1.36
N PRO A 100 23.65 -20.41 -1.90
CA PRO A 100 23.92 -20.92 -3.24
C PRO A 100 23.50 -22.40 -3.33
N ARG A 101 22.84 -22.72 -4.45
CA ARG A 101 22.33 -24.05 -4.77
C ARG A 101 23.46 -25.05 -5.03
#